data_AF-A0A024G522-F1
#
_entry.id   AF-A0A024G522-F1
#
_cell.length_a   1.000
_cell.length_b   1.000
_cell.length_c   1.000
_cell.angle_alpha   90.00
_cell.angle_beta   90.00
_cell.angle_gamma   90.00
#
_symmetry.space_group_name_H-M   'P 1'
#
loop_
_entity.id
_entity.type
_entity.pdbx_description
1 polymer ?
#
loop_
_entity_poly.entity_id
_entity_poly.type
_entity_poly.pdbx_seq_one_letter_code
_entity_poly.pdbx_strand_id
1 'polypeptide(L)'
;MKYTVNTTFLASAFAFAVILHTGTRSQVVVGGWKQDEVDAVAEDHLMRVLKNASASSNNLVPSMCINNIFSFRSQVVAGMNYEYNIEGCNAESDSGLQKCVECTQPKVYVVLIYERLWENVTELTSITEKLRRLMNQIGGSGQDSSKFMKLVTNAINDEEKAHIADWISQNELNRYGDQYGTSYVGGNPLFNETSGLSIEYYDYMLDKFPTRPWRRTIVRAQSSVSNDNLQLMAETEDQSKWAFGVSAILAASVFVALVAMVMVVRSQRIQRRYAYTSISG
;
A
#
# COMPACT_ATOMS: atom_id res chain seq x y z
N MET A 1 -29.46 64.89 -36.27
CA MET A 1 -28.33 63.97 -36.50
C MET A 1 -28.82 62.55 -36.30
N LYS A 2 -28.66 61.72 -37.32
CA LYS A 2 -29.04 60.31 -37.36
C LYS A 2 -27.95 59.48 -36.67
N TYR A 3 -28.34 58.58 -35.76
CA TYR A 3 -27.65 57.29 -35.59
C TYR A 3 -28.68 56.23 -35.20
N THR A 4 -28.96 55.35 -36.16
CA THR A 4 -29.55 54.02 -35.96
C THR A 4 -28.42 53.02 -36.07
N VAL A 5 -28.23 52.14 -35.07
CA VAL A 5 -27.58 50.83 -35.27
C VAL A 5 -28.22 49.80 -34.35
N ASN A 6 -28.63 48.69 -34.98
CA ASN A 6 -29.16 47.44 -34.45
C ASN A 6 -28.23 46.76 -33.44
N THR A 7 -28.78 45.88 -32.58
CA THR A 7 -28.27 44.49 -32.48
C THR A 7 -29.20 43.61 -31.63
N THR A 8 -29.64 42.54 -32.27
CA THR A 8 -30.15 41.28 -31.72
C THR A 8 -29.26 40.69 -30.63
N PHE A 9 -29.84 40.17 -29.54
CA PHE A 9 -29.19 39.14 -28.71
C PHE A 9 -30.23 38.11 -28.24
N LEU A 10 -30.31 37.01 -28.99
CA LEU A 10 -30.80 35.72 -28.52
C LEU A 10 -29.71 35.13 -27.62
N ALA A 11 -29.95 35.06 -26.31
CA ALA A 11 -29.09 34.31 -25.41
C ALA A 11 -29.68 32.90 -25.23
N SER A 12 -29.20 31.95 -26.03
CA SER A 12 -29.40 30.52 -25.82
C SER A 12 -28.67 30.10 -24.54
N ALA A 13 -29.41 29.62 -23.54
CA ALA A 13 -28.82 28.95 -22.40
C ALA A 13 -28.37 27.54 -22.82
N PHE A 14 -27.12 27.42 -23.29
CA PHE A 14 -26.43 26.14 -23.40
C PHE A 14 -26.21 25.59 -21.99
N ALA A 15 -26.92 24.51 -21.67
CA ALA A 15 -26.61 23.68 -20.52
C ALA A 15 -25.28 22.95 -20.77
N PHE A 16 -24.17 23.52 -20.32
CA PHE A 16 -22.92 22.79 -20.16
C PHE A 16 -23.05 21.85 -18.96
N ALA A 17 -23.41 20.59 -19.22
CA ALA A 17 -23.14 19.52 -18.28
C ALA A 17 -21.63 19.31 -18.23
N VAL A 18 -20.97 19.93 -17.23
CA VAL A 18 -19.59 19.59 -16.88
C VAL A 18 -19.62 18.18 -16.28
N ILE A 19 -19.30 17.19 -17.11
CA ILE A 19 -18.96 15.86 -16.61
C ILE A 19 -17.61 16.00 -15.91
N LEU A 20 -17.67 16.20 -14.58
CA LEU A 20 -16.54 15.97 -13.68
C LEU A 20 -16.14 14.50 -13.84
N HIS A 21 -15.21 14.24 -14.75
CA HIS A 21 -14.37 13.06 -14.63
C HIS A 21 -13.58 13.28 -13.35
N THR A 22 -14.05 12.68 -12.26
CA THR A 22 -13.20 12.36 -11.12
C THR A 22 -12.16 11.36 -11.63
N GLY A 23 -11.15 11.89 -12.34
CA GLY A 23 -9.88 11.22 -12.48
C GLY A 23 -9.39 11.05 -11.06
N THR A 24 -9.47 9.84 -10.55
CA THR A 24 -8.75 9.40 -9.37
C THR A 24 -7.28 9.62 -9.68
N ARG A 25 -6.75 10.81 -9.35
CA ARG A 25 -5.31 11.00 -9.22
C ARG A 25 -4.91 10.13 -8.04
N SER A 26 -4.51 8.89 -8.34
CA SER A 26 -3.83 8.02 -7.39
C SER A 26 -2.66 8.83 -6.84
N GLN A 27 -2.73 9.17 -5.56
CA GLN A 27 -1.64 9.89 -4.92
C GLN A 27 -0.44 8.95 -4.93
N VAL A 28 0.59 9.33 -5.66
CA VAL A 28 1.88 8.65 -5.60
C VAL A 28 2.44 8.94 -4.21
N VAL A 29 2.26 7.98 -3.30
CA VAL A 29 2.91 8.01 -1.99
C VAL A 29 4.40 7.80 -2.25
N VAL A 30 5.16 8.90 -2.24
CA VAL A 30 6.61 8.88 -2.49
C VAL A 30 7.30 8.06 -1.40
N GLY A 31 8.13 7.09 -1.80
CA GLY A 31 8.91 6.23 -0.90
C GLY A 31 8.26 4.88 -0.53
N GLY A 32 6.99 4.65 -0.87
CA GLY A 32 6.33 3.35 -0.67
C GLY A 32 6.40 2.45 -1.92
N TRP A 33 6.36 1.13 -1.71
CA TRP A 33 6.11 0.19 -2.80
C TRP A 33 4.66 0.33 -3.28
N LYS A 34 4.49 0.45 -4.58
CA LYS A 34 3.20 0.46 -5.26
C LYS A 34 3.05 -0.85 -6.02
N GLN A 35 1.94 -1.54 -5.81
CA GLN A 35 1.57 -2.68 -6.65
C GLN A 35 1.12 -2.15 -8.02
N ASP A 36 1.72 -2.67 -9.07
CA ASP A 36 1.39 -2.35 -10.45
C ASP A 36 0.84 -3.59 -11.16
N GLU A 37 0.15 -3.37 -12.27
CA GLU A 37 -0.38 -4.46 -13.11
C GLU A 37 0.75 -5.07 -13.94
N VAL A 38 0.68 -6.39 -14.16
CA VAL A 38 1.59 -7.10 -15.07
C VAL A 38 1.02 -6.93 -16.48
N ASP A 39 1.57 -5.98 -17.23
CA ASP A 39 1.23 -5.73 -18.63
C ASP A 39 2.41 -6.03 -19.58
N ALA A 40 2.19 -5.92 -20.88
CA ALA A 40 3.23 -6.20 -21.88
C ALA A 40 4.47 -5.29 -21.73
N VAL A 41 4.32 -4.10 -21.14
CA VAL A 41 5.43 -3.16 -20.90
C VAL A 41 6.28 -3.67 -19.75
N ALA A 42 5.65 -4.12 -18.66
CA ALA A 42 6.33 -4.71 -17.51
C ALA A 42 7.04 -6.03 -17.89
N GLU A 43 6.40 -6.86 -18.73
CA GLU A 43 7.02 -8.08 -19.26
C GLU A 43 8.24 -7.77 -20.13
N ASP A 44 8.13 -6.86 -21.11
CA ASP A 44 9.25 -6.47 -21.98
C ASP A 44 10.40 -5.86 -21.17
N HIS A 45 10.08 -5.01 -20.19
CA HIS A 45 11.05 -4.43 -19.28
C HIS A 45 11.86 -5.52 -18.55
N LEU A 46 11.18 -6.46 -17.89
CA LEU A 46 11.85 -7.57 -17.19
C LEU A 46 12.73 -8.40 -18.14
N MET A 47 12.18 -8.79 -19.29
CA MET A 47 12.89 -9.62 -20.26
C MET A 47 14.14 -8.94 -20.80
N ARG A 48 14.09 -7.63 -21.06
CA ARG A 48 15.23 -6.84 -21.51
C ARG A 48 16.34 -6.82 -20.47
N VAL A 49 16.00 -6.53 -19.22
CA VAL A 49 16.98 -6.45 -18.12
C VAL A 49 17.64 -7.80 -17.91
N LEU A 50 16.85 -8.87 -17.84
CA LEU A 50 17.36 -10.20 -17.61
C LEU A 50 18.22 -10.70 -18.78
N LYS A 51 17.85 -10.42 -20.04
CA LYS A 51 18.69 -10.73 -21.22
C LYS A 51 20.04 -10.02 -21.14
N ASN A 52 20.04 -8.72 -20.85
CA ASN A 52 21.26 -7.94 -20.70
C ASN A 52 22.14 -8.46 -19.55
N ALA A 53 21.53 -8.81 -18.42
CA ALA A 53 22.23 -9.37 -17.27
C ALA A 53 22.78 -10.79 -17.53
N SER A 54 22.06 -11.61 -18.30
CA SER A 54 22.51 -12.96 -18.68
C SER A 54 23.68 -12.94 -19.68
N ALA A 55 23.77 -11.91 -20.52
CA ALA A 55 24.91 -11.69 -21.41
C ALA A 55 26.14 -11.12 -20.66
N SER A 56 25.96 -10.63 -19.44
CA SER A 56 27.04 -10.14 -18.58
C SER A 56 27.76 -11.31 -17.89
N SER A 57 29.07 -11.19 -17.68
CA SER A 57 29.91 -12.23 -17.07
C SER A 57 29.59 -12.56 -15.61
N ASN A 58 28.65 -11.85 -14.99
CA ASN A 58 28.45 -11.87 -13.55
C ASN A 58 27.58 -13.03 -13.02
N ASN A 59 27.17 -14.00 -13.85
CA ASN A 59 26.45 -15.24 -13.46
C ASN A 59 25.25 -15.05 -12.51
N LEU A 60 24.71 -13.84 -12.38
CA LEU A 60 23.60 -13.57 -11.46
C LEU A 60 22.34 -14.28 -11.92
N VAL A 61 22.17 -14.45 -13.23
CA VAL A 61 20.96 -15.01 -13.80
C VAL A 61 21.10 -16.53 -13.95
N PRO A 62 20.29 -17.35 -13.26
CA PRO A 62 20.27 -18.78 -13.48
C PRO A 62 19.77 -19.11 -14.89
N SER A 63 20.27 -20.21 -15.47
CA SER A 63 19.72 -20.75 -16.73
C SER A 63 18.28 -21.23 -16.50
N MET A 64 17.32 -20.36 -16.81
CA MET A 64 15.90 -20.61 -16.62
C MET A 64 15.05 -20.01 -17.74
N CYS A 65 13.88 -20.61 -17.96
CA CYS A 65 12.80 -20.03 -18.73
C CYS A 65 11.77 -19.39 -17.78
N ILE A 66 11.01 -18.40 -18.27
CA ILE A 66 9.95 -17.75 -17.50
C ILE A 66 8.60 -18.33 -17.94
N ASN A 67 7.85 -18.86 -16.97
CA ASN A 67 6.52 -19.42 -17.19
C ASN A 67 5.44 -18.34 -17.02
N ASN A 68 5.53 -17.58 -15.92
CA ASN A 68 4.52 -16.59 -15.54
C ASN A 68 5.14 -15.47 -14.71
N ILE A 69 4.61 -14.25 -14.85
CA ILE A 69 4.90 -13.10 -13.99
C ILE A 69 3.60 -12.80 -13.25
N PHE A 70 3.58 -12.97 -11.93
CA PHE A 70 2.33 -12.91 -11.16
C PHE A 70 2.28 -11.74 -10.17
N SER A 71 3.38 -11.03 -9.96
CA SER A 71 3.37 -9.77 -9.23
C SER A 71 4.47 -8.84 -9.73
N PHE A 72 4.13 -7.57 -9.85
CA PHE A 72 5.02 -6.47 -10.19
C PHE A 72 4.76 -5.30 -9.24
N ARG A 73 5.82 -4.80 -8.60
CA ARG A 73 5.74 -3.58 -7.77
C ARG A 73 6.87 -2.63 -8.10
N SER A 74 6.59 -1.33 -8.03
CA SER A 74 7.57 -0.27 -8.23
C SER A 74 7.68 0.62 -6.99
N GLN A 75 8.84 1.24 -6.81
CA GLN A 75 9.08 2.21 -5.74
C GLN A 75 9.99 3.33 -6.23
N VAL A 76 9.61 4.57 -5.92
CA VAL A 76 10.44 5.75 -6.15
C VAL A 76 11.43 5.90 -5.00
N VAL A 77 12.73 5.94 -5.33
CA VAL A 77 13.85 6.19 -4.41
C VAL A 77 14.73 7.32 -4.98
N ALA A 78 16.06 7.30 -4.80
CA ALA A 78 17.00 8.06 -5.64
C ALA A 78 17.13 7.42 -7.05
N GLY A 79 16.00 7.02 -7.64
CA GLY A 79 15.87 6.18 -8.83
C GLY A 79 14.52 5.45 -8.80
N MET A 80 14.42 4.35 -9.52
CA MET A 80 13.27 3.47 -9.51
C MET A 80 13.71 2.06 -9.11
N ASN A 81 13.10 1.51 -8.06
CA ASN A 81 13.18 0.10 -7.75
C ASN A 81 12.00 -0.62 -8.38
N TYR A 82 12.25 -1.80 -8.93
CA TYR A 82 11.25 -2.71 -9.44
C TYR A 82 11.44 -4.08 -8.81
N GLU A 83 10.35 -4.69 -8.39
CA GLU A 83 10.33 -6.09 -7.98
C GLU A 83 9.34 -6.88 -8.83
N TYR A 84 9.83 -8.00 -9.37
CA TYR A 84 9.04 -8.98 -10.07
C TYR A 84 9.03 -10.29 -9.29
N ASN A 85 7.85 -10.83 -9.06
CA ASN A 85 7.70 -12.21 -8.64
C ASN A 85 7.32 -13.05 -9.85
N ILE A 86 8.20 -13.99 -10.20
CA ILE A 86 8.07 -14.80 -11.41
C ILE A 86 8.11 -16.28 -11.08
N GLU A 87 7.43 -17.07 -11.90
CA GLU A 87 7.60 -18.51 -11.96
C GLU A 87 8.48 -18.85 -13.15
N GLY A 88 9.49 -19.68 -12.93
CA GLY A 88 10.39 -20.15 -13.97
C GLY A 88 10.82 -21.60 -13.75
N CYS A 89 11.24 -22.24 -14.82
CA CYS A 89 11.80 -23.58 -14.78
C CYS A 89 13.27 -23.55 -15.20
N ASN A 90 14.08 -24.47 -14.67
CA ASN A 90 15.45 -24.64 -15.14
C ASN A 90 15.41 -24.93 -16.65
N ALA A 91 16.23 -24.23 -17.44
CA ALA A 91 16.37 -24.48 -18.87
C ALA A 91 17.50 -25.49 -19.08
N GLU A 92 17.21 -26.60 -19.78
CA GLU A 92 18.18 -27.71 -20.00
C GLU A 92 19.24 -27.42 -21.09
N SER A 93 19.16 -26.31 -21.81
CA SER A 93 20.21 -25.82 -22.73
C SER A 93 19.89 -24.39 -23.16
N ASP A 94 20.83 -23.73 -23.86
CA ASP A 94 21.00 -22.33 -24.34
C ASP A 94 19.77 -21.48 -24.77
N SER A 95 18.55 -21.97 -24.59
CA SER A 95 17.27 -21.27 -24.75
C SER A 95 16.98 -20.24 -23.64
N GLY A 96 18.04 -19.72 -23.00
CA GLY A 96 17.98 -18.83 -21.85
C GLY A 96 16.99 -17.69 -22.05
N LEU A 97 16.23 -17.37 -21.00
CA LEU A 97 15.39 -16.18 -20.95
C LEU A 97 14.38 -16.05 -22.08
N GLN A 98 13.59 -17.10 -22.22
CA GLN A 98 12.41 -17.16 -23.07
C GLN A 98 11.21 -17.68 -22.29
N LYS A 99 10.03 -17.59 -22.91
CA LYS A 99 8.81 -18.19 -22.37
C LYS A 99 8.99 -19.72 -22.33
N CYS A 100 8.66 -20.35 -21.21
CA CYS A 100 8.77 -21.79 -21.08
C CYS A 100 7.87 -22.52 -22.09
N VAL A 101 8.42 -23.51 -22.80
CA VAL A 101 7.63 -24.44 -23.64
C VAL A 101 6.93 -25.47 -22.76
N GLU A 102 7.69 -26.08 -21.84
CA GLU A 102 7.18 -26.98 -20.81
C GLU A 102 7.87 -26.67 -19.48
N CYS A 103 7.11 -26.66 -18.38
CA CYS A 103 7.62 -26.33 -17.06
C CYS A 103 7.10 -27.34 -16.02
N THR A 104 7.81 -28.46 -15.89
CA THR A 104 7.42 -29.59 -15.03
C THR A 104 7.68 -29.33 -13.54
N GLN A 105 8.65 -28.47 -13.23
CA GLN A 105 9.03 -28.11 -11.85
C GLN A 105 9.16 -26.59 -11.70
N PRO A 106 8.04 -25.84 -11.67
CA PRO A 106 8.06 -24.40 -11.55
C PRO A 106 8.66 -23.99 -10.20
N LYS A 107 9.68 -23.13 -10.27
CA LYS A 107 10.28 -22.45 -9.12
C LYS A 107 9.84 -21.00 -9.13
N VAL A 108 9.71 -20.43 -7.94
CA VAL A 108 9.37 -19.01 -7.80
C VAL A 108 10.67 -18.24 -7.61
N TYR A 109 10.80 -17.11 -8.29
CA TYR A 109 11.93 -16.20 -8.12
C TYR A 109 11.42 -14.80 -7.79
N VAL A 110 12.20 -14.09 -6.97
CA VAL A 110 12.06 -12.66 -6.74
C VAL A 110 13.20 -11.97 -7.48
N VAL A 111 12.85 -11.08 -8.40
CA VAL A 111 13.80 -10.31 -9.21
C VAL A 111 13.73 -8.85 -8.78
N LEU A 112 14.86 -8.29 -8.37
CA LEU A 112 15.00 -6.88 -8.00
C LEU A 112 15.84 -6.14 -9.03
N ILE A 113 15.32 -5.02 -9.51
CA ILE A 113 15.95 -4.18 -10.53
C ILE A 113 15.97 -2.75 -10.02
N TYR A 114 17.09 -2.07 -10.23
CA TYR A 114 17.25 -0.66 -9.93
C TYR A 114 17.58 0.14 -11.18
N GLU A 115 16.90 1.28 -11.38
CA GLU A 115 17.09 2.15 -12.53
C GLU A 115 17.29 3.62 -12.14
N ARG A 116 18.19 4.28 -12.87
CA ARG A 116 18.38 5.74 -12.88
C ARG A 116 18.35 6.21 -14.34
N LEU A 117 17.15 6.53 -14.81
CA LEU A 117 16.92 6.91 -16.21
C LEU A 117 17.72 8.15 -16.64
N TRP A 118 17.96 9.11 -15.73
CA TRP A 118 18.75 10.32 -16.02
C TRP A 118 20.26 10.04 -16.21
N GLU A 119 20.73 8.88 -15.76
CA GLU A 119 22.09 8.40 -15.97
C GLU A 119 22.16 7.25 -16.98
N ASN A 120 21.01 6.82 -17.51
CA ASN A 120 20.87 5.65 -18.38
C ASN A 120 21.45 4.37 -17.74
N VAL A 121 21.23 4.21 -16.44
CA VAL A 121 21.69 3.05 -15.65
C VAL A 121 20.50 2.15 -15.34
N THR A 122 20.64 0.88 -15.67
CA THR A 122 19.69 -0.19 -15.32
C THR A 122 20.48 -1.39 -14.81
N GLU A 123 20.21 -1.81 -13.58
CA GLU A 123 20.97 -2.83 -12.88
C GLU A 123 20.04 -3.92 -12.36
N LEU A 124 20.36 -5.17 -12.70
CA LEU A 124 19.78 -6.33 -12.02
C LEU A 124 20.45 -6.45 -10.64
N THR A 125 19.72 -6.06 -9.61
CA THR A 125 20.26 -6.07 -8.24
C THR A 125 20.31 -7.48 -7.66
N SER A 126 19.24 -8.27 -7.85
CA SER A 126 19.25 -9.67 -7.43
C SER A 126 18.18 -10.50 -8.14
N ILE A 127 18.41 -11.81 -8.17
CA ILE A 127 17.41 -12.81 -8.51
C ILE A 127 17.55 -13.98 -7.53
N THR A 128 16.52 -14.23 -6.74
CA THR A 128 16.57 -15.22 -5.66
C THR A 128 15.44 -16.23 -5.82
N GLU A 129 15.77 -17.53 -5.81
CA GLU A 129 14.77 -18.59 -5.75
C GLU A 129 14.05 -18.54 -4.39
N LYS A 130 12.74 -18.28 -4.41
CA LYS A 130 11.87 -18.45 -3.26
C LYS A 130 11.56 -19.94 -3.16
N LEU A 131 12.15 -20.61 -2.17
CA LEU A 131 12.14 -22.07 -2.05
C LEU A 131 10.71 -22.63 -1.94
N ARG A 132 10.13 -23.05 -3.07
CA ARG A 132 8.85 -23.76 -3.18
C ARG A 132 8.92 -25.20 -2.64
N ARG A 133 10.10 -25.73 -2.34
CA ARG A 133 10.32 -27.14 -1.95
C ARG A 133 9.57 -27.58 -0.67
N LEU A 134 9.12 -26.64 0.16
CA LEU A 134 8.25 -26.95 1.30
C LEU A 134 6.82 -27.35 0.90
N MET A 135 6.38 -27.06 -0.33
CA MET A 135 5.02 -27.37 -0.79
C MET A 135 4.85 -28.82 -1.27
N ASN A 136 5.92 -29.46 -1.77
CA ASN A 136 5.85 -30.85 -2.27
C ASN A 136 6.12 -31.92 -1.21
N GLN A 137 6.73 -31.57 -0.07
CA GLN A 137 6.88 -32.51 1.06
C GLN A 137 5.64 -32.56 1.98
N ILE A 138 4.62 -31.75 1.71
CA ILE A 138 3.35 -31.70 2.48
C ILE A 138 2.17 -32.13 1.59
N GLY A 139 2.43 -32.68 0.40
CA GLY A 139 1.43 -33.32 -0.46
C GLY A 139 0.93 -34.67 0.05
N GLY A 140 0.81 -34.84 1.36
CA GLY A 140 0.30 -36.04 2.02
C GLY A 140 -0.62 -35.66 3.17
N SER A 141 -1.92 -35.76 2.91
CA SER A 141 -3.03 -35.65 3.86
C SER A 141 -3.45 -34.23 4.29
N GLY A 142 -4.72 -33.94 4.01
CA GLY A 142 -5.36 -32.66 4.23
C GLY A 142 -5.65 -32.32 5.70
N GLN A 143 -6.16 -31.09 5.84
CA GLN A 143 -6.58 -30.39 7.07
C GLN A 143 -5.47 -29.83 7.97
N ASP A 144 -4.59 -28.96 7.45
CA ASP A 144 -4.14 -27.78 8.24
C ASP A 144 -3.46 -26.68 7.40
N SER A 145 -4.08 -26.24 6.30
CA SER A 145 -3.56 -25.16 5.46
C SER A 145 -3.50 -23.79 6.16
N SER A 146 -4.19 -23.64 7.30
CA SER A 146 -4.19 -22.40 8.10
C SER A 146 -2.93 -22.29 8.98
N LYS A 147 -2.43 -23.42 9.49
CA LYS A 147 -1.23 -23.45 10.35
C LYS A 147 0.08 -23.32 9.58
N PHE A 148 0.09 -23.68 8.28
CA PHE A 148 1.30 -23.65 7.45
C PHE A 148 1.50 -22.35 6.65
N MET A 149 0.47 -21.50 6.54
CA MET A 149 0.63 -20.08 6.14
C MET A 149 1.45 -19.28 7.17
N LYS A 150 1.70 -19.86 8.36
CA LYS A 150 2.44 -19.26 9.49
C LYS A 150 3.96 -19.49 9.44
N LEU A 151 4.46 -20.33 8.51
CA LEU A 151 5.86 -20.81 8.55
C LEU A 151 6.67 -20.56 7.28
N VAL A 152 6.05 -20.23 6.13
CA VAL A 152 6.77 -20.02 4.84
C VAL A 152 7.09 -18.54 4.58
N THR A 153 6.71 -17.69 5.50
CA THR A 153 7.26 -16.36 5.66
C THR A 153 7.87 -16.35 7.06
N ASN A 154 8.99 -15.68 7.26
CA ASN A 154 9.19 -14.99 8.53
C ASN A 154 8.15 -13.85 8.68
N ALA A 155 6.91 -14.02 8.19
CA ALA A 155 5.81 -13.17 8.56
C ALA A 155 5.54 -13.58 10.00
N ILE A 156 6.23 -12.88 10.88
CA ILE A 156 5.62 -12.32 12.07
C ILE A 156 4.10 -12.30 11.82
N ASN A 157 3.38 -13.18 12.50
CA ASN A 157 1.92 -13.22 12.40
C ASN A 157 1.38 -11.86 12.85
N ASP A 158 0.15 -11.51 12.45
CA ASP A 158 -0.37 -10.17 12.76
C ASP A 158 -0.42 -9.89 14.27
N GLU A 159 -0.53 -10.95 15.08
CA GLU A 159 -0.38 -10.92 16.54
C GLU A 159 1.05 -10.53 16.99
N GLU A 160 2.11 -11.13 16.45
CA GLU A 160 3.49 -10.75 16.78
C GLU A 160 3.83 -9.36 16.24
N LYS A 161 3.20 -8.90 15.14
CA LYS A 161 3.31 -7.50 14.67
C LYS A 161 2.72 -6.55 15.70
N ALA A 162 1.55 -6.89 16.26
CA ALA A 162 0.94 -6.12 17.33
C ALA A 162 1.84 -6.07 18.57
N HIS A 163 2.42 -7.21 18.98
CA HIS A 163 3.35 -7.24 20.11
C HIS A 163 4.60 -6.39 19.88
N ILE A 164 5.13 -6.33 18.65
CA ILE A 164 6.24 -5.44 18.30
C ILE A 164 5.82 -3.98 18.46
N ALA A 165 4.64 -3.60 17.97
CA ALA A 165 4.12 -2.25 18.11
C ALA A 165 3.92 -1.84 19.58
N ASP A 166 3.33 -2.73 20.39
CA ASP A 166 3.13 -2.53 21.82
C ASP A 166 4.46 -2.39 22.56
N TRP A 167 5.43 -3.24 22.23
CA TRP A 167 6.76 -3.19 22.83
C TRP A 167 7.49 -1.87 22.49
N ILE A 168 7.42 -1.42 21.24
CA ILE A 168 7.99 -0.12 20.83
C ILE A 168 7.36 1.02 21.64
N SER A 169 6.03 1.01 21.76
CA SER A 169 5.27 2.04 22.50
C SER A 169 5.62 2.04 23.99
N GLN A 170 5.62 0.88 24.66
CA GLN A 170 5.89 0.74 26.10
C GLN A 170 7.31 1.12 26.51
N ASN A 171 8.28 1.00 25.61
CA ASN A 171 9.68 1.29 25.89
C ASN A 171 10.13 2.66 25.35
N GLU A 172 9.18 3.50 24.90
CA GLU A 172 9.45 4.82 24.33
C GLU A 172 10.48 4.78 23.19
N LEU A 173 10.43 3.73 22.39
CA LEU A 173 11.33 3.51 21.27
C LEU A 173 10.76 4.18 20.01
N ASN A 174 11.64 4.49 19.06
CA ASN A 174 11.22 4.91 17.73
C ASN A 174 10.66 3.72 16.94
N ARG A 175 10.13 3.99 15.74
CA ARG A 175 9.50 2.97 14.89
C ARG A 175 10.41 1.79 14.53
N TYR A 176 11.73 1.89 14.70
CA TYR A 176 12.72 0.85 14.38
C TYR A 176 13.28 0.16 15.63
N GLY A 177 12.72 0.44 16.81
CA GLY A 177 13.13 -0.15 18.08
C GLY A 177 14.38 0.47 18.72
N ASP A 178 14.85 1.63 18.26
CA ASP A 178 15.95 2.38 18.91
C ASP A 178 15.40 3.48 19.84
N GLN A 179 16.29 4.08 20.63
CA GLN A 179 15.92 5.21 21.49
C GLN A 179 15.35 6.38 20.68
N TYR A 180 14.38 7.07 21.28
CA TYR A 180 13.83 8.29 20.70
C TYR A 180 14.95 9.32 20.43
N GLY A 181 14.91 9.97 19.27
CA GLY A 181 15.95 10.92 18.83
C GLY A 181 17.15 10.30 18.09
N THR A 182 17.20 8.98 17.94
CA THR A 182 18.24 8.33 17.11
C THR A 182 18.14 8.82 15.66
N SER A 183 19.25 9.34 15.14
CA SER A 183 19.39 9.78 13.76
C SER A 183 20.16 8.73 12.96
N TYR A 184 19.65 8.38 11.78
CA TYR A 184 20.29 7.42 10.88
C TYR A 184 21.02 8.16 9.78
N VAL A 185 22.24 7.71 9.47
CA VAL A 185 22.94 8.12 8.25
C VAL A 185 22.07 7.65 7.08
N GLY A 186 21.60 8.57 6.24
CA GLY A 186 20.63 8.28 5.17
C GLY A 186 19.15 8.34 5.56
N GLY A 187 18.83 8.67 6.82
CA GLY A 187 17.46 8.91 7.30
C GLY A 187 16.59 7.66 7.53
N ASN A 188 16.89 6.51 6.91
CA ASN A 188 16.13 5.27 7.08
C ASN A 188 17.06 4.05 7.24
N PRO A 189 17.06 3.36 8.40
CA PRO A 189 17.94 2.21 8.63
C PRO A 189 17.55 0.97 7.81
N LEU A 190 16.36 0.99 7.18
CA LEU A 190 15.92 -0.08 6.29
C LEU A 190 16.61 -0.02 4.92
N PHE A 191 17.32 1.06 4.60
CA PHE A 191 18.03 1.23 3.34
C PHE A 191 19.53 1.17 3.57
N ASN A 192 20.21 0.24 2.89
CA ASN A 192 21.66 0.15 2.91
C ASN A 192 22.23 0.90 1.72
N GLU A 193 22.75 2.11 1.96
CA GLU A 193 23.32 2.99 0.93
C GLU A 193 24.49 2.38 0.15
N THR A 194 25.27 1.49 0.78
CA THR A 194 26.41 0.84 0.12
C THR A 194 25.96 -0.20 -0.91
N SER A 195 24.88 -0.91 -0.61
CA SER A 195 24.33 -1.96 -1.48
C SER A 195 23.16 -1.51 -2.36
N GLY A 196 22.54 -0.38 -2.06
CA GLY A 196 21.27 0.05 -2.68
C GLY A 196 20.06 -0.79 -2.29
N LEU A 197 20.21 -1.79 -1.40
CA LEU A 197 19.15 -2.71 -1.02
C LEU A 197 18.30 -2.16 0.15
N SER A 198 17.00 -2.39 0.08
CA SER A 198 16.07 -2.18 1.19
C SER A 198 15.71 -3.50 1.85
N ILE A 199 15.72 -3.54 3.18
CA ILE A 199 15.28 -4.68 3.99
C ILE A 199 13.82 -4.44 4.41
N GLU A 200 12.97 -5.46 4.37
CA GLU A 200 11.60 -5.32 4.88
C GLU A 200 11.62 -5.05 6.40
N TYR A 201 10.68 -4.21 6.85
CA TYR A 201 10.64 -3.74 8.23
C TYR A 201 10.66 -4.87 9.27
N TYR A 202 9.87 -5.91 9.06
CA TYR A 202 9.77 -7.02 10.01
C TYR A 202 10.99 -7.95 9.97
N ASP A 203 11.60 -8.13 8.80
CA ASP A 203 12.86 -8.86 8.68
C ASP A 203 13.99 -8.11 9.40
N TYR A 204 14.04 -6.78 9.25
CA TYR A 204 14.96 -5.92 10.00
C TYR A 204 14.75 -6.06 11.51
N MET A 205 13.51 -6.05 11.99
CA MET A 205 13.22 -6.19 13.42
C MET A 205 13.64 -7.58 13.96
N LEU A 206 13.49 -8.64 13.17
CA LEU A 206 13.90 -9.99 13.56
C LEU A 206 15.41 -10.17 13.59
N ASP A 207 16.11 -9.59 12.61
CA ASP A 207 17.57 -9.62 12.53
C ASP A 207 18.21 -8.82 13.68
N LYS A 208 17.69 -7.61 13.91
CA LYS A 208 18.19 -6.72 14.96
C LYS A 208 17.89 -7.21 16.37
N PHE A 209 16.72 -7.81 16.57
CA PHE A 209 16.28 -8.29 17.88
C PHE A 209 16.06 -9.81 17.85
N PRO A 210 17.12 -10.62 17.73
CA PRO A 210 16.99 -12.08 17.60
C PRO A 210 16.37 -12.71 18.86
N THR A 211 16.50 -12.06 20.02
CA THR A 211 15.91 -12.50 21.28
C THR A 211 14.42 -12.19 21.40
N ARG A 212 13.83 -11.45 20.46
CA ARG A 212 12.40 -11.08 20.38
C ARG A 212 11.84 -10.55 21.72
N PRO A 213 12.35 -9.41 22.23
CA PRO A 213 12.03 -8.89 23.56
C PRO A 213 10.52 -8.68 23.82
N TRP A 214 9.75 -8.37 22.77
CA TRP A 214 8.29 -8.25 22.81
C TRP A 214 7.56 -9.52 23.29
N ARG A 215 8.18 -10.71 23.18
CA ARG A 215 7.58 -11.97 23.67
C ARG A 215 7.49 -12.03 25.20
N ARG A 216 8.32 -11.27 25.93
CA ARG A 216 8.30 -11.27 27.41
C ARG A 216 7.14 -10.44 27.98
N THR A 217 6.57 -9.52 27.20
CA THR A 217 5.44 -8.69 27.63
C THR A 217 4.21 -9.55 27.97
N ILE A 218 4.06 -10.71 27.31
CA ILE A 218 2.97 -11.67 27.53
C ILE A 218 2.94 -12.19 28.98
N VAL A 219 4.11 -12.40 29.60
CA VAL A 219 4.20 -12.99 30.95
C VAL A 219 3.76 -12.01 32.03
N ARG A 220 4.00 -10.69 31.86
CA ARG A 220 3.59 -9.69 32.86
C ARG A 220 2.10 -9.37 32.81
N ALA A 221 1.46 -9.46 31.64
CA ALA A 221 0.03 -9.24 31.49
C ALA A 221 -0.80 -10.44 31.99
N GLN A 222 -0.27 -11.67 31.91
CA GLN A 222 -0.94 -12.86 32.43
C GLN A 222 -0.64 -13.12 33.92
N SER A 223 0.51 -12.69 34.45
CA SER A 223 0.84 -12.91 35.87
C SER A 223 0.11 -11.99 36.86
N SER A 224 -0.58 -10.95 36.39
CA SER A 224 -1.47 -10.14 37.25
C SER A 224 -2.90 -10.69 37.31
N VAL A 225 -3.18 -11.84 36.68
CA VAL A 225 -4.50 -12.49 36.70
C VAL A 225 -4.37 -13.95 37.15
N SER A 226 -3.85 -14.18 38.34
CA SER A 226 -4.16 -15.38 39.13
C SER A 226 -3.71 -15.19 40.57
N ASN A 227 -4.62 -14.65 41.37
CA ASN A 227 -5.02 -15.13 42.69
C ASN A 227 -5.74 -13.99 43.39
N ASP A 228 -7.04 -13.87 43.13
CA ASP A 228 -7.99 -13.59 44.21
C ASP A 228 -9.39 -13.98 43.77
N ASN A 229 -9.80 -15.13 44.32
CA ASN A 229 -11.15 -15.49 44.75
C ASN A 229 -12.36 -15.09 43.90
N LEU A 230 -12.97 -16.15 43.39
CA LEU A 230 -14.38 -16.31 43.08
C LEU A 230 -15.29 -15.50 44.03
N GLN A 231 -15.83 -14.39 43.55
CA GLN A 231 -17.09 -13.85 44.06
C GLN A 231 -18.04 -13.55 42.90
N LEU A 232 -18.93 -14.51 42.73
CA LEU A 232 -20.17 -14.47 41.98
C LEU A 232 -21.05 -13.30 42.45
N MET A 233 -21.27 -12.30 41.59
CA MET A 233 -22.51 -11.51 41.39
C MET A 233 -22.42 -10.94 39.96
N ALA A 234 -23.27 -11.28 39.00
CA ALA A 234 -24.67 -10.86 38.85
C ALA A 234 -24.83 -9.33 38.80
N GLU A 235 -25.44 -8.85 37.70
CA GLU A 235 -25.81 -7.44 37.41
C GLU A 235 -24.63 -6.49 37.12
N THR A 236 -24.67 -5.57 36.13
CA THR A 236 -25.70 -5.13 35.18
C THR A 236 -24.98 -4.48 33.99
N GLU A 237 -25.62 -4.59 32.83
CA GLU A 237 -25.69 -3.60 31.74
C GLU A 237 -24.87 -2.30 31.92
N ASP A 238 -23.85 -2.11 31.08
CA ASP A 238 -23.52 -0.77 30.59
C ASP A 238 -22.95 -0.82 29.15
N GLN A 239 -23.87 -0.65 28.20
CA GLN A 239 -23.55 -0.24 26.84
C GLN A 239 -23.07 1.21 26.86
N SER A 240 -21.79 1.45 26.57
CA SER A 240 -21.35 2.52 25.65
C SER A 240 -19.85 2.79 25.76
N LYS A 241 -19.19 2.93 24.60
CA LYS A 241 -18.16 3.95 24.26
C LYS A 241 -17.13 3.52 23.21
N TRP A 242 -17.55 2.99 22.05
CA TRP A 242 -16.70 3.07 20.84
C TRP A 242 -17.46 3.03 19.51
N ALA A 243 -18.69 3.55 19.48
CA ALA A 243 -19.50 3.64 18.26
C ALA A 243 -20.04 5.05 17.95
N PHE A 244 -19.24 6.10 18.19
CA PHE A 244 -19.53 7.44 17.67
C PHE A 244 -18.30 8.02 16.98
N GLY A 245 -18.17 7.74 15.68
CA GLY A 245 -17.11 8.30 14.85
C GLY A 245 -17.46 8.53 13.38
N VAL A 246 -18.72 8.30 12.94
CA VAL A 246 -19.08 8.53 11.52
C VAL A 246 -20.46 9.21 11.32
N SER A 247 -21.30 9.41 12.34
CA SER A 247 -22.66 9.94 12.13
C SER A 247 -22.83 11.46 12.32
N ALA A 248 -21.79 12.21 12.69
CA ALA A 248 -21.91 13.67 12.90
C ALA A 248 -21.77 14.50 11.60
N ILE A 249 -21.24 13.93 10.52
CA ILE A 249 -20.94 14.70 9.29
C ILE A 249 -22.17 14.85 8.39
N LEU A 250 -23.16 13.94 8.46
CA LEU A 250 -24.38 14.03 7.65
C LEU A 250 -25.47 14.92 8.26
N ALA A 251 -25.45 15.17 9.57
CA ALA A 251 -26.43 16.06 10.22
C ALA A 251 -26.11 17.55 10.02
N ALA A 252 -24.83 17.92 9.94
CA ALA A 252 -24.42 19.32 9.75
C ALA A 252 -24.72 19.84 8.32
N SER A 253 -24.64 18.98 7.30
CA SER A 253 -24.87 19.39 5.90
C SER A 253 -26.34 19.71 5.62
N VAL A 254 -27.27 18.98 6.23
CA VAL A 254 -28.72 19.23 6.08
C VAL A 254 -29.13 20.54 6.76
N PHE A 255 -28.51 20.88 7.90
CA PHE A 255 -28.83 22.12 8.63
C PHE A 255 -28.39 23.37 7.85
N VAL A 256 -27.23 23.35 7.19
CA VAL A 256 -26.75 24.48 6.37
C VAL A 256 -27.65 24.70 5.15
N ALA A 257 -28.11 23.63 4.50
CA ALA A 257 -29.02 23.72 3.35
C ALA A 257 -30.39 24.32 3.74
N LEU A 258 -30.95 23.92 4.88
CA LEU A 258 -32.23 24.45 5.36
C LEU A 258 -32.13 25.92 5.75
N VAL A 259 -31.04 26.35 6.40
CA VAL A 259 -30.82 27.77 6.74
C VAL A 259 -30.69 28.62 5.47
N ALA A 260 -29.95 28.15 4.46
CA ALA A 260 -29.84 28.83 3.17
C ALA A 260 -31.21 28.97 2.47
N MET A 261 -32.02 27.91 2.47
CA MET A 261 -33.36 27.93 1.87
C MET A 261 -34.29 28.93 2.58
N VAL A 262 -34.26 28.99 3.92
CA VAL A 262 -35.02 29.96 4.71
C VAL A 262 -34.57 31.40 4.43
N MET A 263 -33.26 31.64 4.28
CA MET A 263 -32.74 32.97 3.93
C MET A 263 -33.18 33.41 2.53
N VAL A 264 -33.16 32.52 1.53
CA VAL A 264 -33.64 32.82 0.16
C VAL A 264 -35.13 33.14 0.15
N VAL A 265 -35.96 32.36 0.86
CA VAL A 265 -37.40 32.62 0.95
C VAL A 265 -37.71 33.94 1.66
N ARG A 266 -36.96 34.28 2.74
CA ARG A 266 -37.10 35.59 3.40
C ARG A 266 -36.69 36.74 2.48
N SER A 267 -35.59 36.59 1.74
CA SER A 267 -35.12 37.60 0.78
C SER A 267 -36.14 37.85 -0.33
N GLN A 268 -36.72 36.79 -0.91
CA GLN A 268 -37.78 36.94 -1.91
C GLN A 268 -39.04 37.62 -1.37
N ARG A 269 -39.43 37.36 -0.11
CA ARG A 269 -40.57 38.05 0.52
C ARG A 269 -40.31 39.53 0.74
N ILE A 270 -39.08 39.92 1.05
CA ILE A 270 -38.69 41.33 1.24
C ILE A 270 -38.72 42.06 -0.11
N GLN A 271 -38.17 41.47 -1.17
CA GLN A 271 -38.22 42.02 -2.53
C GLN A 271 -39.65 42.27 -3.02
N ARG A 272 -40.59 41.35 -2.73
CA ARG A 272 -42.01 41.56 -3.07
C ARG A 272 -42.67 42.72 -2.34
N ARG A 273 -42.21 43.09 -1.13
CA ARG A 273 -42.78 44.25 -0.41
C ARG A 273 -42.36 45.58 -1.02
N TYR A 274 -41.17 45.67 -1.61
CA TYR A 274 -40.70 46.88 -2.27
C TYR A 274 -41.31 47.11 -3.66
N ALA A 275 -41.87 46.08 -4.29
CA ALA A 275 -42.57 46.21 -5.57
C ALA A 275 -43.97 46.87 -5.46
N TYR A 276 -44.52 47.04 -4.25
CA TYR A 276 -45.83 47.69 -4.05
C TYR A 276 -45.75 49.15 -3.62
N THR A 277 -44.57 49.67 -3.27
CA THR A 277 -44.40 51.07 -2.85
C THR A 277 -44.07 52.02 -3.99
N SER A 278 -43.95 51.55 -5.24
CA SER A 278 -43.65 52.38 -6.41
C SER A 278 -44.83 52.65 -7.35
N ILE A 279 -46.08 52.38 -6.91
CA ILE A 279 -47.30 52.58 -7.71
C ILE A 279 -48.22 53.68 -7.11
N SER A 280 -47.83 54.31 -5.99
CA SER A 280 -48.54 55.48 -5.45
C SER A 280 -47.58 56.66 -5.27
N GLY A 281 -47.30 57.33 -6.38
CA GLY A 281 -46.55 58.58 -6.47
C GLY A 281 -46.79 59.21 -7.83
#